data_AF-A0A3D1B882-F1
#
_entry.id   AF-A0A3D1B882-F1
#
_cell.length_a   1.000
_cell.length_b   1.000
_cell.length_c   1.000
_cell.angle_alpha   90.00
_cell.angle_beta   90.00
_cell.angle_gamma   90.00
#
_symmetry.space_group_name_H-M   'P 1'
#
loop_
_entity.id
_entity.type
_entity.pdbx_description
1 polymer ?
#
loop_
_entity_poly.entity_id
_entity_poly.type
_entity_poly.pdbx_seq_one_letter_code
_entity_poly.pdbx_strand_id
1 'polypeptide(L)'
;MNVLSILRDAWFFYSRNLLSIARLCLPLILLESIVRLAIDQLIGKGAMPAQELLVGLIFYPLYIAALILFLDARSRGHAPPLREVMMRALPLWLSMAVLAGLGTLLIMLGASLFVLPGLWVMVKIAFAEYLLVIRGLSPLAALKQSFLETRGHFLLILGCILVVLAPLWLLEAWMAAQFWAGDTAPGALAVVVDSVVGLVQLLATVVLFRCFMLCSAPAIARDEAR
;
A
#
# COMPACT_ATOMS: atom_id res chain seq x y z
N MET A 1 21.18 -0.93 11.30
CA MET A 1 19.78 -1.43 11.26
C MET A 1 19.69 -2.35 10.06
N ASN A 2 19.26 -3.61 10.26
CA ASN A 2 19.21 -4.57 9.17
C ASN A 2 17.79 -4.66 8.61
N VAL A 3 17.66 -4.69 7.28
CA VAL A 3 16.37 -4.88 6.59
C VAL A 3 15.68 -6.16 7.10
N LEU A 4 16.46 -7.22 7.34
CA LEU A 4 15.98 -8.50 7.86
C LEU A 4 15.34 -8.40 9.25
N SER A 5 15.85 -7.54 10.15
CA SER A 5 15.23 -7.39 11.47
C SER A 5 13.87 -6.69 11.37
N ILE A 6 13.79 -5.64 10.53
CA ILE A 6 12.53 -4.92 10.27
C ILE A 6 11.49 -5.87 9.66
N LEU A 7 11.92 -6.67 8.68
CA LEU A 7 11.06 -7.65 8.00
C LEU A 7 10.55 -8.71 8.98
N ARG A 8 11.42 -9.27 9.82
CA ARG A 8 11.04 -10.28 10.81
C ARG A 8 10.02 -9.76 11.80
N ASP A 9 10.21 -8.54 12.30
CA ASP A 9 9.31 -7.92 13.27
C ASP A 9 7.96 -7.58 12.64
N ALA A 10 7.96 -7.07 11.40
CA ALA A 10 6.75 -6.85 10.62
C ALA A 10 6.02 -8.16 10.31
N TRP A 11 6.72 -9.21 9.92
CA TRP A 11 6.15 -10.54 9.66
C TRP A 11 5.52 -11.15 10.90
N PHE A 12 6.20 -11.08 12.04
CA PHE A 12 5.65 -11.57 13.31
C PHE A 12 4.40 -10.80 13.73
N PHE A 13 4.40 -9.48 13.55
CA PHE A 13 3.22 -8.66 13.82
C PHE A 13 2.07 -9.00 12.86
N TYR A 14 2.35 -9.12 11.57
CA TYR A 14 1.38 -9.40 10.52
C TYR A 14 0.74 -10.77 10.71
N SER A 15 1.54 -11.82 10.92
CA SER A 15 1.04 -13.19 11.17
C SER A 15 0.17 -13.28 12.43
N ARG A 16 0.55 -12.61 13.52
CA ARG A 16 -0.27 -12.56 14.75
C ARG A 16 -1.58 -11.79 14.59
N ASN A 17 -1.60 -10.74 13.77
CA ASN A 17 -2.79 -9.91 13.55
C ASN A 17 -3.49 -10.22 12.23
N LEU A 18 -3.10 -11.30 11.53
CA LEU A 18 -3.54 -11.62 10.18
C LEU A 18 -5.05 -11.69 10.09
N LEU A 19 -5.70 -12.34 11.06
CA LEU A 19 -7.15 -12.49 11.08
C LEU A 19 -7.86 -11.13 11.24
N SER A 20 -7.29 -10.20 12.00
CA SER A 20 -7.87 -8.85 12.16
C SER A 20 -7.67 -8.01 10.90
N ILE A 21 -6.47 -8.08 10.32
CA ILE A 21 -6.12 -7.39 9.07
C ILE A 21 -6.99 -7.93 7.92
N ALA A 22 -7.12 -9.25 7.80
CA ALA A 22 -7.98 -9.88 6.81
C ALA A 22 -9.44 -9.47 7.01
N ARG A 23 -9.98 -9.52 8.23
CA ARG A 23 -11.37 -9.07 8.47
C ARG A 23 -11.60 -7.60 8.13
N LEU A 24 -10.57 -6.75 8.25
CA LEU A 24 -10.65 -5.32 7.95
C LEU A 24 -10.53 -5.04 6.44
N CYS A 25 -9.55 -5.64 5.78
CA CYS A 25 -9.17 -5.29 4.41
C CYS A 25 -9.69 -6.27 3.35
N LEU A 26 -9.78 -7.58 3.66
CA LEU A 26 -10.22 -8.61 2.71
C LEU A 26 -11.61 -8.36 2.12
N PRO A 27 -12.65 -7.92 2.86
CA PRO A 27 -13.94 -7.63 2.22
C PRO A 27 -13.86 -6.46 1.23
N LEU A 28 -12.99 -5.48 1.47
CA LEU A 28 -12.77 -4.37 0.52
C LEU A 28 -11.97 -4.84 -0.71
N ILE A 29 -10.91 -5.62 -0.50
CA ILE A 29 -10.08 -6.17 -1.59
C ILE A 29 -10.93 -7.10 -2.47
N LEU A 30 -11.76 -7.96 -1.87
CA LEU A 30 -12.65 -8.84 -2.61
C LEU A 30 -13.67 -8.05 -3.43
N LEU A 31 -14.25 -7.00 -2.85
CA LEU A 31 -15.18 -6.12 -3.55
C LEU A 31 -14.48 -5.40 -4.72
N GLU A 32 -13.26 -4.91 -4.51
CA GLU A 32 -12.43 -4.32 -5.56
C GLU A 32 -12.21 -5.31 -6.72
N SER A 33 -11.76 -6.54 -6.42
CA SER A 33 -11.53 -7.57 -7.44
C SER A 33 -12.80 -7.97 -8.19
N ILE A 34 -13.95 -8.07 -7.51
CA ILE A 34 -15.24 -8.34 -8.15
C ILE A 34 -15.63 -7.20 -9.09
N VAL A 35 -15.43 -5.94 -8.67
CA VAL A 35 -15.71 -4.77 -9.51
C VAL A 35 -14.81 -4.73 -10.73
N ARG A 36 -13.51 -5.03 -10.57
CA ARG A 36 -12.56 -5.16 -11.70
C ARG A 36 -13.02 -6.24 -12.69
N LEU A 37 -13.34 -7.43 -12.18
CA LEU A 37 -13.85 -8.52 -13.02
C LEU A 37 -15.15 -8.15 -13.75
N ALA A 38 -16.07 -7.48 -13.07
CA ALA A 38 -17.33 -7.04 -13.67
C ALA A 38 -17.09 -6.04 -14.81
N ILE A 39 -16.18 -5.07 -14.62
CA ILE A 39 -15.80 -4.10 -15.65
C ILE A 39 -15.18 -4.80 -16.86
N ASP A 40 -14.26 -5.74 -16.62
CA ASP A 40 -13.62 -6.51 -17.69
C ASP A 40 -14.65 -7.34 -18.48
N GLN A 41 -15.62 -7.95 -17.81
CA GLN A 41 -16.70 -8.69 -18.48
C GLN A 41 -17.69 -7.80 -19.24
N LEU A 42 -18.01 -6.61 -18.71
CA LEU A 42 -19.01 -5.70 -19.29
C LEU A 42 -18.45 -4.90 -20.49
N ILE A 43 -17.17 -4.52 -20.44
CA ILE A 43 -16.53 -3.64 -21.43
C ILE A 43 -15.63 -4.44 -22.38
N GLY A 44 -15.19 -5.64 -21.98
CA GLY A 44 -14.26 -6.47 -22.74
C GLY A 44 -12.89 -5.80 -22.95
N LYS A 45 -12.16 -6.24 -23.98
CA LYS A 45 -10.80 -5.75 -24.36
C LYS A 45 -10.71 -4.24 -24.70
N GLY A 46 -11.79 -3.48 -24.58
CA GLY A 46 -11.82 -2.02 -24.72
C GLY A 46 -11.61 -1.25 -23.41
N ALA A 47 -11.43 -1.95 -22.28
CA ALA A 47 -11.17 -1.31 -20.99
C ALA A 47 -9.88 -0.46 -21.06
N MET A 48 -10.02 0.83 -20.78
CA MET A 48 -8.87 1.73 -20.75
C MET A 48 -8.07 1.50 -19.47
N PRO A 49 -6.72 1.57 -19.49
CA PRO A 49 -5.90 1.48 -18.27
C PRO A 49 -6.31 2.47 -17.17
N ALA A 50 -6.93 3.59 -17.55
CA ALA A 50 -7.47 4.58 -16.63
C ALA A 50 -8.64 4.05 -15.79
N GLN A 51 -9.46 3.12 -16.28
CA GLN A 51 -10.59 2.56 -15.55
C GLN A 51 -10.10 1.66 -14.39
N GLU A 52 -9.12 0.80 -14.66
CA GLU A 52 -8.45 -0.01 -13.64
C GLU A 52 -7.83 0.86 -12.54
N LEU A 53 -7.24 2.00 -12.94
CA LEU A 53 -6.70 2.97 -12.00
C LEU A 53 -7.81 3.64 -11.16
N LEU A 54 -8.94 4.01 -11.76
CA LEU A 54 -10.07 4.62 -11.06
C LEU A 54 -10.69 3.67 -10.01
N VAL A 55 -10.83 2.39 -10.34
CA VAL A 55 -11.30 1.37 -9.38
C VAL A 55 -10.34 1.30 -8.20
N GLY A 56 -9.04 1.19 -8.46
CA GLY A 56 -8.02 1.22 -7.42
C GLY A 56 -8.10 2.48 -6.57
N LEU A 57 -8.29 3.64 -7.18
CA LEU A 57 -8.37 4.93 -6.48
C LEU A 57 -9.57 5.04 -5.53
N ILE A 58 -10.60 4.22 -5.72
CA ILE A 58 -11.75 4.17 -4.82
C ILE A 58 -11.46 3.24 -3.63
N PHE A 59 -10.96 2.04 -3.89
CA PHE A 59 -10.81 1.00 -2.86
C PHE A 59 -9.48 1.10 -2.10
N TYR A 60 -8.36 1.27 -2.80
CA TYR A 60 -7.00 1.34 -2.23
C TYR A 60 -6.87 2.34 -1.09
N PRO A 61 -7.27 3.61 -1.26
CA PRO A 61 -7.17 4.61 -0.20
C PRO A 61 -7.89 4.21 1.08
N LEU A 62 -9.02 3.50 0.97
CA LEU A 62 -9.86 3.17 2.10
C LEU A 62 -9.25 2.05 2.96
N TYR A 63 -8.86 0.92 2.34
CA TYR A 63 -8.27 -0.18 3.11
C TYR A 63 -6.84 0.12 3.58
N ILE A 64 -6.06 0.91 2.84
CA ILE A 64 -4.72 1.34 3.29
C ILE A 64 -4.82 2.32 4.45
N ALA A 65 -5.69 3.33 4.39
CA ALA A 65 -5.89 4.24 5.52
C ALA A 65 -6.35 3.49 6.78
N ALA A 66 -7.32 2.56 6.62
CA ALA A 66 -7.78 1.72 7.72
C ALA A 66 -6.66 0.84 8.28
N LEU A 67 -5.83 0.24 7.42
CA LEU A 67 -4.68 -0.56 7.84
C LEU A 67 -3.68 0.28 8.62
N ILE A 68 -3.32 1.48 8.12
CA ILE A 68 -2.35 2.36 8.79
C ILE A 68 -2.86 2.78 10.17
N LEU A 69 -4.13 3.17 10.29
CA LEU A 69 -4.75 3.51 11.58
C LEU A 69 -4.78 2.32 12.54
N PHE A 70 -5.06 1.11 12.03
CA PHE A 70 -5.02 -0.11 12.82
C PHE A 70 -3.59 -0.41 13.32
N LEU A 71 -2.59 -0.23 12.47
CA LEU A 71 -1.18 -0.41 12.82
C LEU A 71 -0.72 0.60 13.88
N ASP A 72 -1.07 1.88 13.71
CA ASP A 72 -0.75 2.93 14.68
C ASP A 72 -1.38 2.63 16.04
N ALA A 73 -2.69 2.34 16.09
CA ALA A 73 -3.38 2.02 17.33
C ALA A 73 -2.75 0.80 18.04
N ARG A 74 -2.50 -0.29 17.30
CA ARG A 74 -1.86 -1.50 17.85
C ARG A 74 -0.43 -1.25 18.31
N SER A 75 0.33 -0.39 17.63
CA SER A 75 1.69 -0.03 18.02
C SER A 75 1.72 0.75 19.34
N ARG A 76 0.67 1.51 19.63
CA ARG A 76 0.46 2.23 20.90
C ARG A 76 -0.21 1.38 21.98
N GLY A 77 -0.36 0.08 21.77
CA GLY A 77 -1.03 -0.83 22.71
C GLY A 77 -2.55 -0.73 22.76
N HIS A 78 -3.17 0.06 21.89
CA HIS A 78 -4.62 0.20 21.81
C HIS A 78 -5.21 -0.83 20.85
N ALA A 79 -6.41 -1.34 21.14
CA ALA A 79 -7.13 -2.30 20.31
C ALA A 79 -8.53 -1.79 19.96
N PRO A 80 -8.64 -0.71 19.16
CA PRO A 80 -9.94 -0.16 18.80
C PRO A 80 -10.75 -1.18 17.99
N PRO A 81 -12.09 -1.17 18.12
CA PRO A 81 -12.94 -2.01 17.29
C PRO A 81 -12.77 -1.63 15.82
N LEU A 82 -12.77 -2.63 14.92
CA LEU A 82 -12.55 -2.45 13.48
C LEU A 82 -13.50 -1.41 12.84
N ARG A 83 -14.72 -1.32 13.35
CA ARG A 83 -15.72 -0.33 12.91
C ARG A 83 -15.26 1.10 13.18
N GLU A 84 -14.64 1.35 14.33
CA GLU A 84 -14.13 2.69 14.67
C GLU A 84 -12.94 3.07 13.78
N VAL A 85 -12.06 2.12 13.49
CA VAL A 85 -10.97 2.31 12.53
C VAL A 85 -11.52 2.71 11.16
N MET A 86 -12.55 2.02 10.68
CA MET A 86 -13.18 2.34 9.40
C MET A 86 -13.85 3.72 9.39
N MET A 87 -14.55 4.09 10.47
CA MET A 87 -15.16 5.42 10.60
C MET A 87 -14.12 6.54 10.57
N ARG A 88 -12.93 6.32 11.13
CA ARG A 88 -11.81 7.27 11.06
C ARG A 88 -11.11 7.28 9.70
N ALA A 89 -11.10 6.17 8.98
CA ALA A 89 -10.53 6.07 7.63
C ALA A 89 -11.39 6.76 6.56
N LEU A 90 -12.72 6.74 6.70
CA LEU A 90 -13.66 7.29 5.73
C LEU A 90 -13.43 8.79 5.38
N PRO A 91 -13.23 9.73 6.34
CA PRO A 91 -12.93 11.12 5.99
C PRO A 91 -11.55 11.31 5.34
N LEU A 92 -10.61 10.40 5.58
CA LEU A 92 -9.27 10.44 4.98
C LEU A 92 -9.27 9.93 3.53
N TRP A 93 -10.34 9.23 3.11
CA TRP A 93 -10.46 8.59 1.81
C TRP A 93 -10.12 9.51 0.65
N LEU A 94 -10.75 10.70 0.57
CA LEU A 94 -10.53 11.63 -0.54
C LEU A 94 -9.09 12.15 -0.57
N SER A 95 -8.51 12.45 0.59
CA SER A 95 -7.14 12.93 0.67
C SER A 95 -6.15 11.83 0.26
N MET A 96 -6.38 10.59 0.71
CA MET A 96 -5.58 9.43 0.31
C MET A 96 -5.74 9.11 -1.17
N ALA A 97 -6.93 9.26 -1.75
CA ALA A 97 -7.17 9.12 -3.18
C ALA A 97 -6.36 10.14 -3.99
N VAL A 98 -6.41 11.41 -3.60
CA VAL A 98 -5.59 12.46 -4.25
C VAL A 98 -4.10 12.15 -4.11
N LEU A 99 -3.66 11.70 -2.93
CA LEU A 99 -2.26 11.31 -2.70
C LEU A 99 -1.84 10.15 -3.59
N ALA A 100 -2.62 9.07 -3.63
CA ALA A 100 -2.35 7.89 -4.44
C ALA A 100 -2.34 8.23 -5.93
N GLY A 101 -3.27 9.07 -6.39
CA GLY A 101 -3.31 9.57 -7.76
C GLY A 101 -2.05 10.37 -8.12
N LEU A 102 -1.69 11.36 -7.29
CA LEU A 102 -0.46 12.15 -7.49
C LEU A 102 0.80 11.29 -7.45
N GLY A 103 0.88 10.36 -6.49
CA GLY A 103 1.99 9.42 -6.36
C GLY A 103 2.13 8.52 -7.57
N THR A 104 1.02 7.96 -8.06
CA THR A 104 0.99 7.12 -9.26
C THR A 104 1.43 7.90 -10.48
N LEU A 105 0.91 9.12 -10.69
CA LEU A 105 1.33 9.98 -11.79
C LEU A 105 2.83 10.30 -11.73
N LEU A 106 3.36 10.56 -10.53
CA LEU A 106 4.78 10.85 -10.35
C LEU A 106 5.66 9.62 -10.62
N ILE A 107 5.21 8.43 -10.22
CA ILE A 107 5.88 7.16 -10.52
C ILE A 107 5.84 6.89 -12.04
N MET A 108 4.69 7.06 -12.67
CA MET A 108 4.53 6.87 -14.13
C MET A 108 5.41 7.83 -14.92
N LEU A 109 5.46 9.11 -14.52
CA LEU A 109 6.34 10.11 -15.12
C LEU A 109 7.82 9.78 -14.88
N GLY A 110 8.17 9.29 -13.70
CA GLY A 110 9.52 8.81 -13.41
C GLY A 110 9.90 7.63 -14.30
N ALA A 111 9.01 6.64 -14.40
CA ALA A 111 9.22 5.42 -15.19
C ALA A 111 9.30 5.70 -16.70
N SER A 112 8.53 6.67 -17.21
CA SER A 112 8.57 7.06 -18.63
C SER A 112 9.88 7.74 -19.02
N LEU A 113 10.55 8.42 -18.09
CA LEU A 113 11.88 8.98 -18.31
C LEU A 113 12.97 7.89 -18.28
N PHE A 114 12.87 6.92 -17.37
CA PHE A 114 13.60 5.65 -17.31
C PHE A 114 13.15 4.85 -16.06
N VAL A 115 13.38 3.54 -16.00
CA VAL A 115 12.95 2.71 -14.85
C VAL A 115 13.56 3.18 -13.52
N LEU A 116 14.81 3.64 -13.53
CA LEU A 116 15.51 4.12 -12.32
C LEU A 116 14.83 5.34 -11.66
N PRO A 117 14.49 6.42 -12.38
CA PRO A 117 13.74 7.55 -11.80
C PRO A 117 12.37 7.15 -11.24
N GLY A 118 11.65 6.21 -11.87
CA GLY A 118 10.41 5.67 -11.31
C GLY A 118 10.61 5.00 -9.94
N LEU A 119 11.63 4.14 -9.84
CA LEU A 119 12.00 3.48 -8.58
C LEU A 119 12.44 4.48 -7.52
N TRP A 120 13.20 5.51 -7.94
CA TRP A 120 13.64 6.58 -7.04
C TRP A 120 12.45 7.35 -6.46
N VAL A 121 11.49 7.75 -7.30
CA VAL A 121 10.26 8.42 -6.86
C VAL A 121 9.48 7.54 -5.89
N MET A 122 9.29 6.25 -6.23
CA MET A 122 8.55 5.30 -5.40
C MET A 122 9.12 5.23 -3.98
N VAL A 123 10.44 5.14 -3.84
CA VAL A 123 11.12 5.17 -2.53
C VAL A 123 10.90 6.51 -1.84
N LYS A 124 10.98 7.63 -2.57
CA LYS A 124 10.82 8.98 -1.99
C LYS A 124 9.41 9.27 -1.49
N ILE A 125 8.38 8.69 -2.09
CA ILE A 125 6.98 8.88 -1.67
C ILE A 125 6.46 7.78 -0.74
N ALA A 126 7.27 6.75 -0.47
CA ALA A 126 6.87 5.60 0.34
C ALA A 126 6.35 5.96 1.74
N PHE A 127 6.72 7.13 2.30
CA PHE A 127 6.24 7.59 3.59
C PHE A 127 5.06 8.56 3.55
N ALA A 128 4.67 9.01 2.35
CA ALA A 128 3.64 10.03 2.21
C ALA A 128 2.28 9.57 2.74
N GLU A 129 1.92 8.29 2.54
CA GLU A 129 0.66 7.73 3.03
C GLU A 129 0.60 7.72 4.56
N TYR A 130 1.69 7.33 5.23
CA TYR A 130 1.77 7.35 6.68
C TYR A 130 1.73 8.78 7.22
N LEU A 131 2.41 9.71 6.56
CA LEU A 131 2.41 11.12 6.95
C LEU A 131 1.03 11.76 6.81
N LEU A 132 0.28 11.42 5.77
CA LEU A 132 -1.09 11.89 5.59
C LEU A 132 -2.00 11.31 6.67
N VAL A 133 -1.97 9.99 6.88
CA VAL A 133 -2.92 9.31 7.79
C VAL A 133 -2.61 9.58 9.25
N ILE A 134 -1.33 9.55 9.65
CA ILE A 134 -0.92 9.66 11.06
C ILE A 134 -0.72 11.10 11.47
N ARG A 135 -0.13 11.94 10.61
CA ARG A 135 0.14 13.36 10.92
C ARG A 135 -0.93 14.31 10.38
N GLY A 136 -1.93 13.81 9.66
CA GLY A 136 -3.03 14.64 9.13
C GLY A 136 -2.59 15.67 8.08
N LEU A 137 -1.44 15.46 7.44
CA LEU A 137 -0.92 16.40 6.43
C LEU A 137 -1.77 16.38 5.16
N SER A 138 -1.84 17.51 4.45
CA SER A 138 -2.44 17.54 3.11
C SER A 138 -1.63 16.68 2.13
N PRO A 139 -2.24 16.13 1.05
CA PRO A 139 -1.55 15.22 0.13
C PRO A 139 -0.22 15.76 -0.41
N LEU A 140 -0.20 17.03 -0.81
CA LEU A 140 1.01 17.67 -1.34
C LEU A 140 2.06 17.89 -0.24
N ALA A 141 1.65 18.27 0.97
CA ALA A 141 2.56 18.43 2.10
C ALA A 141 3.15 17.08 2.54
N ALA A 142 2.34 16.01 2.55
CA ALA A 142 2.76 14.66 2.87
C ALA A 142 3.81 14.13 1.88
N LEU A 143 3.61 14.37 0.57
CA LEU A 143 4.62 14.07 -0.45
C LEU A 143 5.92 14.82 -0.18
N LYS A 144 5.85 16.15 -0.06
CA LYS A 144 7.04 16.98 0.18
C LYS A 144 7.82 16.53 1.43
N GLN A 145 7.10 16.24 2.51
CA GLN A 145 7.72 15.78 3.75
C GLN A 145 8.32 14.37 3.59
N SER A 146 7.65 13.45 2.89
CA SER A 146 8.19 12.13 2.58
C SER A 146 9.53 12.21 1.85
N PHE A 147 9.66 13.13 0.89
CA PHE A 147 10.92 13.35 0.16
C PHE A 147 12.07 13.77 1.07
N LEU A 148 11.79 14.51 2.15
CA LEU A 148 12.80 14.96 3.12
C LEU A 148 13.20 13.83 4.07
N GLU A 149 12.22 13.12 4.65
CA GLU A 149 12.44 12.02 5.60
C GLU A 149 13.21 10.84 4.97
N THR A 150 13.03 10.61 3.67
CA THR A 150 13.68 9.54 2.91
C THR A 150 15.12 9.87 2.44
N ARG A 151 15.66 11.08 2.68
CA ARG A 151 17.02 11.46 2.21
C ARG A 151 18.16 10.69 2.86
N GLY A 152 18.01 10.22 4.11
CA GLY A 152 19.05 9.48 4.83
C GLY A 152 18.94 7.95 4.78
N HIS A 153 17.82 7.41 4.31
CA HIS A 153 17.48 5.99 4.47
C HIS A 153 17.10 5.30 3.15
N PHE A 154 17.49 5.88 2.01
CA PHE A 154 17.06 5.42 0.69
C PHE A 154 17.32 3.92 0.46
N LEU A 155 18.55 3.44 0.72
CA LEU A 155 18.90 2.02 0.51
C LEU A 155 18.14 1.07 1.44
N LEU A 156 17.83 1.52 2.66
CA LEU A 156 17.07 0.75 3.63
C LEU A 156 15.62 0.61 3.17
N ILE A 157 14.99 1.72 2.78
CA ILE A 157 13.61 1.74 2.27
C ILE A 157 13.52 0.94 0.96
N LEU A 158 14.47 1.16 0.05
CA LEU A 158 14.56 0.41 -1.20
C LEU A 158 14.69 -1.10 -0.94
N GLY A 159 15.58 -1.50 -0.02
CA GLY A 159 15.74 -2.89 0.38
C GLY A 159 14.46 -3.49 0.96
N CYS A 160 13.76 -2.75 1.84
CA CYS A 160 12.46 -3.18 2.38
C CYS A 160 11.41 -3.36 1.27
N ILE A 161 11.32 -2.42 0.32
CA ILE A 161 10.37 -2.50 -0.78
C ILE A 161 10.71 -3.68 -1.69
N LEU A 162 11.96 -3.80 -2.14
CA LEU A 162 12.37 -4.86 -3.06
C LEU A 162 12.20 -6.24 -2.46
N VAL A 163 12.50 -6.43 -1.18
CA VAL A 163 12.36 -7.75 -0.53
C VAL A 163 10.91 -8.21 -0.48
N VAL A 164 9.94 -7.31 -0.45
CA VAL A 164 8.51 -7.67 -0.41
C VAL A 164 7.88 -7.65 -1.81
N LEU A 165 8.10 -6.59 -2.59
CA LEU A 165 7.46 -6.40 -3.89
C LEU A 165 8.12 -7.21 -5.01
N ALA A 166 9.45 -7.39 -5.01
CA ALA A 166 10.10 -8.12 -6.12
C ALA A 166 9.64 -9.59 -6.19
N PRO A 167 9.52 -10.34 -5.08
CA PRO A 167 8.93 -11.68 -5.12
C PRO A 167 7.47 -11.69 -5.57
N LEU A 168 6.69 -10.68 -5.19
CA LEU A 168 5.29 -10.53 -5.61
C LEU A 168 5.19 -10.31 -7.12
N TRP A 169 5.94 -9.35 -7.67
CA TRP A 169 5.97 -9.11 -9.12
C TRP A 169 6.47 -10.32 -9.91
N LEU A 170 7.46 -11.04 -9.39
CA LEU A 170 7.94 -12.27 -10.03
C LEU A 170 6.87 -13.36 -10.02
N LEU A 171 6.14 -13.51 -8.91
CA LEU A 171 5.04 -14.45 -8.81
C LEU A 171 3.90 -14.09 -9.75
N GLU A 172 3.50 -12.81 -9.82
CA GLU A 172 2.49 -12.32 -10.75
C GLU A 172 2.88 -12.56 -12.21
N ALA A 173 4.12 -12.22 -12.60
CA ALA A 173 4.62 -12.46 -13.95
C ALA A 173 4.65 -13.96 -14.28
N TRP A 174 5.05 -14.79 -13.32
CA TRP A 174 5.04 -16.25 -13.48
C TRP A 174 3.62 -16.79 -13.62
N MET A 175 2.68 -16.37 -12.76
CA MET A 175 1.27 -16.74 -12.86
C MET A 175 0.69 -16.31 -14.20
N ALA A 176 1.01 -15.11 -14.68
CA ALA A 176 0.54 -14.64 -15.97
C ALA A 176 1.08 -15.45 -17.14
N ALA A 177 2.35 -15.83 -17.10
CA ALA A 177 2.93 -16.69 -18.11
C ALA A 177 2.32 -18.11 -18.12
N GLN A 178 1.91 -18.65 -16.96
CA GLN A 178 1.36 -20.01 -16.86
C GLN A 178 -0.15 -20.07 -17.12
N PHE A 179 -0.92 -19.15 -16.54
CA PHE A 179 -2.39 -19.21 -16.53
C PHE A 179 -3.05 -18.35 -17.61
N TRP A 180 -2.40 -17.27 -18.06
CA TRP A 180 -3.00 -16.27 -18.96
C TRP A 180 -2.47 -16.34 -20.40
N ALA A 181 -1.71 -17.40 -20.75
CA ALA A 181 -1.11 -17.57 -22.07
C ALA A 181 -2.06 -18.13 -23.16
N GLY A 182 -3.30 -18.53 -22.82
CA GLY A 182 -4.19 -19.22 -23.77
C GLY A 182 -5.68 -18.84 -23.72
N ASP A 183 -6.24 -18.61 -22.54
CA ASP A 183 -7.63 -18.21 -22.34
C ASP A 183 -7.73 -17.40 -21.05
N THR A 184 -8.75 -16.54 -20.98
CA THR A 184 -9.10 -15.87 -19.73
C THR A 184 -9.40 -16.94 -18.67
N ALA A 185 -8.57 -17.08 -17.64
CA ALA A 185 -8.84 -17.90 -16.47
C ALA A 185 -10.28 -17.68 -15.97
N PRO A 186 -10.89 -18.71 -15.38
CA PRO A 186 -12.19 -18.61 -14.75
C PRO A 186 -12.22 -17.37 -13.84
N GLY A 187 -13.17 -16.46 -14.05
CA GLY A 187 -13.18 -15.17 -13.33
C GLY A 187 -13.10 -15.31 -11.80
N ALA A 188 -13.61 -16.41 -11.24
CA ALA A 188 -13.49 -16.74 -9.83
C ALA A 188 -12.03 -16.97 -9.38
N LEU A 189 -11.19 -17.63 -10.20
CA LEU A 189 -9.77 -17.82 -9.89
C LEU A 189 -9.00 -16.50 -9.92
N ALA A 190 -9.31 -15.61 -10.88
CA ALA A 190 -8.71 -14.29 -10.94
C ALA A 190 -8.97 -13.49 -9.66
N VAL A 191 -10.23 -13.46 -9.20
CA VAL A 191 -10.63 -12.77 -7.97
C VAL A 191 -9.92 -13.35 -6.74
N VAL A 192 -9.77 -14.67 -6.66
CA VAL A 192 -9.05 -15.32 -5.54
C VAL A 192 -7.56 -14.96 -5.58
N VAL A 193 -6.93 -15.01 -6.74
CA VAL A 193 -5.51 -14.66 -6.90
C VAL A 193 -5.29 -13.20 -6.53
N ASP A 194 -6.08 -12.27 -7.06
CA ASP A 194 -5.98 -10.84 -6.74
C ASP A 194 -6.21 -10.58 -5.25
N SER A 195 -7.16 -11.29 -4.63
CA SER A 195 -7.41 -11.16 -3.19
C SER A 195 -6.23 -11.64 -2.34
N VAL A 196 -5.59 -12.74 -2.74
CA VAL A 196 -4.42 -13.28 -2.05
C VAL A 196 -3.23 -12.35 -2.25
N VAL A 197 -2.98 -11.89 -3.48
CA VAL A 197 -1.93 -10.93 -3.82
C VAL A 197 -2.13 -9.64 -3.02
N GLY A 198 -3.33 -9.06 -3.03
CA GLY A 198 -3.67 -7.86 -2.28
C GLY A 198 -3.46 -8.06 -0.77
N LEU A 199 -3.86 -9.20 -0.22
CA LEU A 199 -3.63 -9.52 1.19
C LEU A 199 -2.13 -9.58 1.51
N VAL A 200 -1.32 -10.25 0.69
CA VAL A 200 0.14 -10.31 0.86
C VAL A 200 0.76 -8.93 0.66
N GLN A 201 0.25 -8.11 -0.26
CA GLN A 201 0.72 -6.75 -0.49
C GLN A 201 0.52 -5.85 0.74
N LEU A 202 -0.48 -6.10 1.58
CA LEU A 202 -0.62 -5.41 2.89
C LEU A 202 0.59 -5.61 3.80
N LEU A 203 1.34 -6.72 3.66
CA LEU A 203 2.59 -6.92 4.39
C LEU A 203 3.61 -5.84 4.03
N ALA A 204 3.66 -5.40 2.76
CA ALA A 204 4.54 -4.31 2.33
C ALA A 204 4.23 -3.03 3.10
N THR A 205 2.94 -2.72 3.29
CA THR A 205 2.49 -1.59 4.13
C THR A 205 2.92 -1.76 5.58
N VAL A 206 2.83 -2.96 6.16
CA VAL A 206 3.29 -3.21 7.55
C VAL A 206 4.80 -3.04 7.68
N VAL A 207 5.59 -3.56 6.74
CA VAL A 207 7.04 -3.45 6.71
C VAL A 207 7.46 -1.98 6.58
N LEU A 208 6.84 -1.25 5.65
CA LEU A 208 7.10 0.17 5.44
C LEU A 208 6.63 1.02 6.63
N PHE A 209 5.53 0.68 7.29
CA PHE A 209 5.10 1.33 8.53
C PHE A 209 6.14 1.16 9.64
N ARG A 210 6.69 -0.05 9.81
CA ARG A 210 7.77 -0.28 10.79
C ARG A 210 9.03 0.50 10.43
N CYS A 211 9.39 0.52 9.14
CA CYS A 211 10.48 1.32 8.65
C CYS A 211 10.27 2.82 8.92
N PHE A 212 9.05 3.32 8.67
CA PHE A 212 8.64 4.70 8.92
C PHE A 212 8.79 5.05 10.41
N MET A 213 8.25 4.21 11.31
CA MET A 213 8.37 4.44 12.75
C MET A 213 9.82 4.52 13.21
N LEU A 214 10.72 3.68 12.66
CA LEU A 214 12.14 3.70 13.00
C LEU A 214 12.86 4.93 12.44
N CYS A 215 12.55 5.33 11.20
CA CYS A 215 13.16 6.48 10.55
C CYS A 215 12.64 7.82 11.09
N SER A 216 11.38 7.87 11.52
CA SER A 216 10.71 9.07 12.03
C SER A 216 10.68 9.20 13.55
N ALA A 217 11.10 8.17 14.31
CA ALA A 217 11.26 8.21 15.76
C ALA A 217 12.11 9.40 16.29
N PRO A 218 13.18 9.88 15.60
CA PRO A 218 13.92 11.06 16.05
C PRO A 218 13.09 12.36 16.06
N ALA A 219 11.98 12.42 15.33
CA ALA A 219 11.09 13.59 15.24
C ALA A 219 9.95 13.56 16.27
N ILE A 220 9.42 12.37 16.61
CA ILE A 220 8.31 12.22 17.57
C ILE A 220 8.71 12.72 18.97
N ALA A 221 9.95 12.45 19.40
CA ALA A 221 10.45 12.92 20.70
C ALA A 221 10.69 14.45 20.77
N ARG A 222 10.72 15.16 19.63
CA ARG A 222 10.92 16.62 19.59
C ARG A 222 9.62 17.43 19.64
N ASP A 223 8.51 16.87 19.14
CA ASP A 223 7.19 17.53 19.20
C ASP A 223 6.49 17.31 20.54
N GLU A 224 6.81 16.25 21.30
CA GLU A 224 6.33 16.12 22.70
C GLU A 224 7.11 17.01 23.69
N ALA A 225 8.21 17.63 23.25
CA ALA A 225 9.05 18.51 24.06
C ALA A 225 8.87 20.01 23.74
N ARG A 226 7.86 20.38 22.94
CA ARG A 226 7.47 21.75 22.63
C ARG A 226 6.01 22.00 23.00
#